data_AF-A0A258SN24-F1
#
_entry.id   AF-A0A258SN24-F1
#
_cell.length_a   1.000
_cell.length_b   1.000
_cell.length_c   1.000
_cell.angle_alpha   90.00
_cell.angle_beta   90.00
_cell.angle_gamma   90.00
#
_symmetry.space_group_name_H-M   'P 1'
#
loop_
_entity.id
_entity.type
_entity.pdbx_description
1 polymer ?
#
loop_
_entity_poly.entity_id
_entity_poly.type
_entity_poly.pdbx_seq_one_letter_code
_entity_poly.pdbx_strand_id
1 'polypeptide(L)'
;MLQDQAFILLGICQHQDTTITNPLEITESDIAWLIPQPEATQSYSNYLGGDVHVCEKEQDLLQILGCDFDWAEKHHGIWPNVTEIAMSWDVCHYLDEADGDPQWVIFVMCWNNAGGPVYYVPKHLWEQARVMEHIASTNPNPMI
;
A
#
# COMPACT_ATOMS: atom_id res chain seq x y z
N MET A 1 3.74 -9.35 2.50
CA MET A 1 4.70 -8.20 2.52
C MET A 1 5.95 -8.44 1.67
N LEU A 2 6.88 -9.34 2.06
CA LEU A 2 8.12 -9.56 1.27
C LEU A 2 7.81 -10.04 -0.16
N GLN A 3 6.84 -10.95 -0.29
CA GLN A 3 6.37 -11.45 -1.58
C GLN A 3 5.71 -10.34 -2.42
N ASP A 4 4.87 -9.48 -1.86
CA ASP A 4 4.28 -8.34 -2.60
C ASP A 4 5.33 -7.36 -3.12
N GLN A 5 6.34 -7.08 -2.32
CA GLN A 5 7.46 -6.22 -2.72
C GLN A 5 8.27 -6.88 -3.84
N ALA A 6 8.54 -8.18 -3.73
CA ALA A 6 9.20 -8.96 -4.77
C ALA A 6 8.36 -9.04 -6.06
N PHE A 7 7.03 -9.10 -5.96
CA PHE A 7 6.12 -9.16 -7.12
C PHE A 7 6.24 -7.94 -8.02
N ILE A 8 6.18 -6.76 -7.42
CA ILE A 8 6.36 -5.49 -8.13
C ILE A 8 7.74 -5.43 -8.78
N LEU A 9 8.78 -5.83 -8.03
CA LEU A 9 10.17 -5.75 -8.46
C LEU A 9 10.51 -6.76 -9.58
N LEU A 10 9.97 -7.97 -9.54
CA LEU A 10 10.14 -8.98 -10.59
C LEU A 10 9.53 -8.50 -11.92
N GLY A 11 8.40 -7.79 -11.86
CA GLY A 11 7.81 -7.13 -13.03
C GLY A 11 8.70 -6.03 -13.62
N ILE A 12 9.35 -5.22 -12.78
CA ILE A 12 10.26 -4.15 -13.21
C ILE A 12 11.56 -4.69 -13.79
N CYS A 13 12.15 -5.70 -13.14
CA CYS A 13 13.42 -6.30 -13.57
C CYS A 13 13.28 -7.15 -14.83
N GLN A 14 12.09 -7.18 -15.46
CA GLN A 14 11.77 -7.98 -16.64
C GLN A 14 12.23 -9.43 -16.50
N HIS A 15 11.88 -10.09 -15.39
CA HIS A 15 12.14 -11.52 -15.22
C HIS A 15 11.27 -12.31 -16.22
N GLN A 16 11.75 -12.43 -17.47
CA GLN A 16 10.97 -12.95 -18.61
C GLN A 16 10.60 -14.44 -18.48
N ASP A 17 11.23 -15.17 -17.55
CA ASP A 17 11.07 -16.62 -17.42
C ASP A 17 9.93 -17.06 -16.47
N THR A 18 9.28 -16.14 -15.76
CA THR A 18 8.19 -16.47 -14.82
C THR A 18 6.96 -15.60 -15.04
N THR A 19 5.88 -16.19 -15.55
CA THR A 19 4.53 -15.58 -15.54
C THR A 19 3.95 -15.67 -14.13
N ILE A 20 4.50 -14.88 -13.21
CA ILE A 20 3.95 -14.72 -11.86
C ILE A 20 2.76 -13.77 -11.97
N THR A 21 1.59 -14.21 -11.53
CA THR A 21 0.33 -13.45 -11.58
C THR A 21 -0.18 -13.07 -10.20
N ASN A 22 0.34 -13.70 -9.13
CA ASN A 22 0.01 -13.39 -7.76
C ASN A 22 1.29 -13.36 -6.87
N PRO A 23 1.42 -12.43 -5.92
CA PRO A 23 2.54 -12.40 -4.96
C PRO A 23 2.78 -13.74 -4.24
N LEU A 24 1.75 -14.51 -3.92
CA LEU A 24 1.83 -15.80 -3.25
C LEU A 24 2.52 -16.88 -4.11
N GLU A 25 2.65 -16.67 -5.41
CA GLU A 25 3.36 -17.57 -6.34
C GLU A 25 4.89 -17.38 -6.27
N ILE A 26 5.37 -16.32 -5.60
CA ILE A 26 6.78 -16.00 -5.49
C ILE A 26 7.48 -16.96 -4.54
N THR A 27 8.51 -17.60 -5.08
CA THR A 27 9.35 -18.54 -4.36
C THR A 27 10.62 -17.87 -3.82
N GLU A 28 11.33 -18.56 -2.93
CA GLU A 28 12.66 -18.13 -2.47
C GLU A 28 13.66 -17.99 -3.64
N SER A 29 13.51 -18.76 -4.72
CA SER A 29 14.40 -18.68 -5.88
C SER A 29 14.20 -17.38 -6.64
N ASP A 30 12.96 -16.90 -6.74
CA ASP A 30 12.63 -15.62 -7.36
C ASP A 30 13.18 -14.45 -6.52
N ILE A 31 13.06 -14.54 -5.18
CA ILE A 31 13.63 -13.55 -4.25
C ILE A 31 15.16 -13.53 -4.34
N ALA A 32 15.79 -14.71 -4.35
CA ALA A 32 17.25 -14.83 -4.45
C ALA A 32 17.78 -14.28 -5.78
N TRP A 33 17.04 -14.47 -6.88
CA TRP A 33 17.36 -13.87 -8.17
C TRP A 33 17.23 -12.34 -8.16
N LEU A 34 16.24 -11.82 -7.44
CA LEU A 34 15.92 -10.39 -7.40
C LEU A 34 16.94 -9.56 -6.61
N ILE A 35 17.42 -10.07 -5.48
CA ILE A 35 18.36 -9.36 -4.58
C ILE A 35 19.58 -8.75 -5.29
N PRO A 36 20.28 -9.44 -6.21
CA PRO A 36 21.44 -8.87 -6.90
C PRO A 36 21.09 -7.89 -8.03
N GLN A 37 19.82 -7.68 -8.37
CA GLN A 37 19.45 -6.85 -9.53
C GLN A 37 19.69 -5.34 -9.24
N PRO A 38 20.42 -4.63 -10.12
CA PRO A 38 20.64 -3.19 -9.98
C PRO A 38 19.34 -2.37 -9.92
N GLU A 39 18.36 -2.78 -10.72
CA GLU A 39 17.02 -2.22 -10.78
C GLU A 39 16.30 -2.39 -9.43
N ALA A 40 16.39 -3.56 -8.79
CA ALA A 40 15.79 -3.75 -7.47
C ALA A 40 16.36 -2.79 -6.41
N THR A 41 17.62 -2.36 -6.56
CA THR A 41 18.32 -1.51 -5.59
C THR A 41 18.08 0.00 -5.82
N GLN A 42 17.98 0.46 -7.07
CA GLN A 42 17.82 1.89 -7.41
C GLN A 42 16.39 2.29 -7.79
N SER A 43 15.55 1.33 -8.16
CA SER A 43 14.28 1.60 -8.84
C SER A 43 13.09 1.62 -7.90
N TYR A 44 13.18 1.01 -6.71
CA TYR A 44 12.00 0.75 -5.90
C TYR A 44 11.30 2.03 -5.41
N SER A 45 12.04 2.93 -4.74
CA SER A 45 11.52 4.22 -4.27
C SER A 45 11.09 5.14 -5.41
N ASN A 46 11.80 5.07 -6.55
CA ASN A 46 11.52 5.90 -7.72
C ASN A 46 10.25 5.46 -8.48
N TYR A 47 9.91 4.16 -8.45
CA TYR A 47 8.71 3.63 -9.11
C TYR A 47 7.44 3.79 -8.29
N LEU A 48 7.54 3.71 -6.96
CA LEU A 48 6.39 3.91 -6.08
C LEU A 48 6.04 5.40 -5.90
N GLY A 49 6.96 6.32 -6.24
CA GLY A 49 6.77 7.76 -6.03
C GLY A 49 6.83 8.17 -4.57
N GLY A 50 7.34 7.29 -3.71
CA GLY A 50 7.44 7.48 -2.27
C GLY A 50 8.06 6.27 -1.57
N ASP A 51 8.33 6.43 -0.29
CA ASP A 51 8.92 5.38 0.54
C ASP A 51 7.86 4.37 1.03
N VAL A 52 8.31 3.16 1.37
CA VAL A 52 7.48 2.12 1.99
C VAL A 52 7.60 2.18 3.50
N HIS A 53 6.46 2.18 4.18
CA HIS A 53 6.36 2.25 5.63
C HIS A 53 5.52 1.10 6.18
N VAL A 54 5.92 0.57 7.33
CA VAL A 54 5.16 -0.42 8.11
C VAL A 54 4.74 0.25 9.41
N CYS A 55 3.44 0.27 9.69
CA CYS A 55 2.92 0.84 10.93
C CYS A 55 3.07 -0.17 12.07
N GLU A 56 3.67 0.26 13.18
CA GLU A 56 3.87 -0.57 14.37
C GLU A 56 2.95 -0.16 15.52
N LYS A 57 2.50 1.11 15.52
CA LYS A 57 1.67 1.70 16.58
C LYS A 57 0.70 2.74 16.02
N GLU A 58 -0.32 3.07 16.82
CA GLU A 58 -1.35 4.07 16.46
C GLU A 58 -0.77 5.42 16.04
N GLN A 59 0.34 5.85 16.64
CA GLN A 59 1.01 7.11 16.30
C GLN A 59 1.49 7.16 14.84
N ASP A 60 1.82 6.01 14.24
CA ASP A 60 2.28 5.94 12.86
C ASP A 60 1.14 6.20 11.87
N LEU A 61 -0.11 5.93 12.28
CA LEU A 61 -1.31 6.17 11.47
C LEU A 61 -1.51 7.66 11.18
N LEU A 62 -1.04 8.55 12.06
CA LEU A 62 -1.15 9.99 11.86
C LEU A 62 -0.33 10.50 10.67
N GLN A 63 0.60 9.69 10.14
CA GLN A 63 1.39 10.02 8.96
C GLN A 63 0.69 9.65 7.65
N ILE A 64 -0.38 8.86 7.70
CA ILE A 64 -1.11 8.41 6.52
C ILE A 64 -2.14 9.47 6.15
N LEU A 65 -1.72 10.46 5.37
CA LEU A 65 -2.54 11.60 4.97
C LEU A 65 -3.33 11.32 3.69
N GLY A 66 -4.62 11.62 3.73
CA GLY A 66 -5.52 11.56 2.58
C GLY A 66 -5.76 12.92 1.94
N CYS A 67 -6.55 12.94 0.87
CA CYS A 67 -6.88 14.16 0.13
C CYS A 67 -8.38 14.47 0.30
N ASP A 68 -8.68 15.52 1.07
CA ASP A 68 -10.02 16.09 1.21
C ASP A 68 -9.93 17.62 1.25
N PHE A 69 -10.38 18.27 0.18
CA PHE A 69 -10.27 19.72 0.02
C PHE A 69 -11.17 20.49 0.99
N ASP A 70 -12.36 19.97 1.27
CA ASP A 70 -13.32 20.62 2.19
C ASP A 70 -12.78 20.58 3.64
N TRP A 71 -12.14 19.47 4.02
CA TRP A 71 -11.45 19.33 5.29
C TRP A 71 -10.28 20.31 5.38
N ALA A 72 -9.43 20.35 4.35
CA ALA A 72 -8.27 21.25 4.31
C ALA A 72 -8.70 22.72 4.39
N GLU A 73 -9.79 23.13 3.73
CA GLU A 73 -10.33 24.48 3.85
C GLU A 73 -10.78 24.79 5.29
N LYS A 74 -11.49 23.87 5.93
CA LYS A 74 -11.97 24.02 7.33
C LYS A 74 -10.87 23.95 8.37
N HIS A 75 -9.76 23.27 8.07
CA HIS A 75 -8.63 23.05 8.98
C HIS A 75 -7.36 23.79 8.55
N HIS A 76 -7.50 24.92 7.87
CA HIS A 76 -6.39 25.85 7.57
C HIS A 76 -5.23 25.21 6.79
N GLY A 77 -5.56 24.38 5.80
CA GLY A 77 -4.61 23.70 4.92
C GLY A 77 -4.04 22.40 5.47
N ILE A 78 -4.55 21.90 6.61
CA ILE A 78 -4.15 20.61 7.16
C ILE A 78 -4.98 19.51 6.48
N TRP A 79 -4.29 18.53 5.91
CA TRP A 79 -4.92 17.35 5.33
C TRP A 79 -5.32 16.35 6.42
N PRO A 80 -6.46 15.66 6.27
CA PRO A 80 -6.87 14.63 7.21
C PRO A 80 -5.97 13.39 7.14
N ASN A 81 -5.83 12.68 8.26
CA ASN A 81 -5.24 11.34 8.30
C ASN A 81 -6.31 10.23 8.38
N VAL A 82 -5.90 8.97 8.20
CA VAL A 82 -6.78 7.78 8.21
C VAL A 82 -7.64 7.62 9.47
N THR A 83 -7.27 8.26 10.59
CA THR A 83 -8.05 8.14 11.84
C THR A 83 -9.18 9.16 11.92
N GLU A 84 -9.14 10.24 11.13
CA GLU A 84 -10.02 11.39 11.30
C GLU A 84 -11.34 11.25 10.55
N ILE A 85 -11.28 10.91 9.25
CA ILE A 85 -12.44 10.72 8.40
C ILE A 85 -12.22 9.59 7.41
N ALA A 86 -13.31 8.91 7.06
CA ALA A 86 -13.31 8.01 5.91
C ALA A 86 -13.11 8.81 4.62
N MET A 87 -12.25 8.29 3.75
CA MET A 87 -11.80 8.89 2.51
C MET A 87 -11.59 7.82 1.45
N SER A 88 -11.67 8.22 0.19
CA SER A 88 -11.22 7.41 -0.95
C SER A 88 -9.72 7.57 -1.16
N TRP A 89 -9.07 6.51 -1.63
CA TRP A 89 -7.63 6.40 -1.85
C TRP A 89 -7.36 5.86 -3.25
N ASP A 90 -6.21 6.17 -3.83
CA ASP A 90 -5.78 5.50 -5.07
C ASP A 90 -5.63 3.99 -4.84
N VAL A 91 -5.12 3.61 -3.67
CA VAL A 91 -5.12 2.22 -3.20
C VAL A 91 -5.49 2.17 -1.72
N CYS A 92 -6.57 1.46 -1.40
CA CYS A 92 -6.88 0.98 -0.06
C CYS A 92 -7.40 -0.45 -0.20
N HIS A 93 -6.56 -1.44 0.10
CA HIS A 93 -6.86 -2.85 -0.20
C HIS A 93 -6.20 -3.81 0.79
N TYR A 94 -6.89 -4.91 1.07
CA TYR A 94 -6.34 -6.01 1.84
C TYR A 94 -5.23 -6.69 1.05
N LEU A 95 -4.18 -7.14 1.72
CA LEU A 95 -3.23 -8.04 1.06
C LEU A 95 -3.77 -9.47 1.07
N ASP A 96 -3.53 -10.17 -0.02
CA ASP A 96 -3.83 -11.60 -0.13
C ASP A 96 -2.95 -12.38 0.86
N GLU A 97 -3.57 -13.25 1.65
CA GLU A 97 -2.90 -14.14 2.59
C GLU A 97 -3.20 -15.59 2.22
N ALA A 98 -2.24 -16.49 2.47
CA ALA A 98 -2.35 -17.89 2.05
C ALA A 98 -3.53 -18.65 2.70
N ASP A 99 -3.95 -18.24 3.90
CA ASP A 99 -5.09 -18.80 4.62
C ASP A 99 -6.43 -18.10 4.30
N GLY A 100 -6.38 -17.05 3.48
CA GLY A 100 -7.52 -16.23 3.10
C GLY A 100 -8.00 -15.25 4.17
N ASP A 101 -7.37 -15.15 5.33
CA ASP A 101 -7.68 -14.14 6.35
C ASP A 101 -6.67 -12.99 6.27
N PRO A 102 -7.05 -11.81 5.73
CA PRO A 102 -6.08 -10.75 5.54
C PRO A 102 -5.49 -10.28 6.88
N GLN A 103 -4.17 -10.14 6.93
CA GLN A 103 -3.43 -9.66 8.11
C GLN A 103 -2.95 -8.22 7.94
N TRP A 104 -2.97 -7.71 6.70
CA TRP A 104 -2.46 -6.40 6.33
C TRP A 104 -3.42 -5.70 5.39
N VAL A 105 -3.44 -4.37 5.48
CA VAL A 105 -4.02 -3.50 4.46
C VAL A 105 -2.95 -2.53 4.00
N ILE A 106 -3.01 -2.12 2.74
CA ILE A 106 -2.16 -1.07 2.19
C ILE A 106 -2.96 0.22 1.99
N PHE A 107 -2.33 1.36 2.27
CA PHE A 107 -2.80 2.69 1.90
C PHE A 107 -1.80 3.35 0.97
N VAL A 108 -2.29 3.90 -0.14
CA VAL A 108 -1.52 4.72 -1.08
C VAL A 108 -2.37 5.90 -1.53
N MET A 109 -1.79 7.10 -1.43
CA MET A 109 -2.34 8.33 -1.99
C MET A 109 -1.30 8.92 -2.95
N CYS A 110 -1.63 8.95 -4.23
CA CYS A 110 -0.77 9.45 -5.30
C CYS A 110 -1.03 10.94 -5.50
N TRP A 111 -0.24 11.77 -4.83
CA TRP A 111 -0.31 13.21 -5.06
C TRP A 111 0.23 13.51 -6.46
N ASN A 112 -0.53 14.26 -7.27
CA ASN A 112 -0.13 14.79 -8.58
C ASN A 112 0.31 13.78 -9.68
N ASN A 113 -0.18 12.53 -9.62
CA ASN A 113 0.19 11.42 -10.55
C ASN A 113 1.67 10.99 -10.48
N ALA A 114 2.44 11.41 -9.48
CA ALA A 114 3.85 11.01 -9.33
C ALA A 114 4.06 9.83 -8.37
N GLY A 115 3.01 9.09 -8.03
CA GLY A 115 3.03 8.07 -6.98
C GLY A 115 2.96 8.68 -5.58
N GLY A 116 3.24 7.88 -4.56
CA GLY A 116 3.19 8.33 -3.17
C GLY A 116 3.67 7.26 -2.19
N PRO A 117 3.85 7.63 -0.91
CA PRO A 117 4.26 6.68 0.11
C PRO A 117 3.23 5.55 0.26
N VAL A 118 3.74 4.34 0.48
CA VAL A 118 2.92 3.14 0.68
C VAL A 118 2.99 2.74 2.15
N TYR A 119 1.84 2.67 2.81
CA TYR A 119 1.74 2.29 4.22
C TYR A 119 1.11 0.92 4.37
N TYR A 120 1.81 0.02 5.05
CA TYR A 120 1.31 -1.30 5.44
C TYR A 120 0.80 -1.21 6.87
N VAL A 121 -0.51 -1.47 7.07
CA VAL A 121 -1.16 -1.40 8.38
C VAL A 121 -1.58 -2.81 8.84
N PRO A 122 -1.02 -3.31 9.95
CA PRO A 122 -1.35 -4.63 10.48
C PRO A 122 -2.75 -4.65 11.09
N LYS A 123 -3.37 -5.83 11.09
CA LYS A 123 -4.75 -6.09 11.56
C LYS A 123 -5.11 -5.47 12.90
N HIS A 124 -4.19 -5.49 13.85
CA HIS A 124 -4.43 -4.95 15.19
C HIS A 124 -4.61 -3.43 15.25
N LEU A 125 -4.29 -2.70 14.17
CA LEU A 125 -4.50 -1.24 14.04
C LEU A 125 -5.70 -0.87 13.17
N TRP A 126 -6.42 -1.85 12.62
CA TRP A 126 -7.45 -1.58 11.59
C TRP A 126 -8.64 -0.77 12.08
N GLU A 127 -9.03 -0.95 13.34
CA GLU A 127 -10.13 -0.19 13.94
C GLU A 127 -9.76 1.29 14.04
N GLN A 128 -8.57 1.59 14.58
CA GLN A 128 -8.04 2.94 14.70
C GLN A 128 -7.81 3.59 13.33
N ALA A 129 -7.34 2.81 12.36
CA ALA A 129 -7.12 3.24 10.99
C ALA A 129 -8.40 3.24 10.14
N ARG A 130 -9.57 2.89 10.71
CA ARG A 130 -10.88 2.95 10.04
C ARG A 130 -10.93 2.21 8.70
N VAL A 131 -10.21 1.08 8.61
CA VAL A 131 -9.93 0.38 7.35
C VAL A 131 -11.18 0.03 6.56
N MET A 132 -12.21 -0.49 7.24
CA MET A 132 -13.47 -0.86 6.60
C MET A 132 -14.16 0.33 5.92
N GLU A 133 -14.12 1.50 6.55
CA GLU A 133 -14.77 2.72 6.04
C GLU A 133 -14.01 3.27 4.82
N HIS A 134 -12.69 3.21 4.86
CA HIS A 134 -11.84 3.60 3.74
C HIS A 134 -11.99 2.66 2.54
N ILE A 135 -11.99 1.35 2.75
CA ILE A 135 -12.21 0.38 1.67
C ILE A 135 -13.57 0.59 1.02
N ALA A 136 -14.62 0.83 1.82
CA ALA A 136 -15.96 1.11 1.28
C ALA A 136 -16.01 2.42 0.48
N SER A 137 -15.22 3.42 0.89
CA SER A 137 -15.13 4.71 0.20
C SER A 137 -14.31 4.63 -1.09
N THR A 138 -13.25 3.82 -1.11
CA THR A 138 -12.42 3.54 -2.30
C THR A 138 -13.13 2.63 -3.30
N ASN A 139 -13.84 1.61 -2.81
CA ASN A 139 -14.54 0.60 -3.61
C ASN A 139 -16.05 0.64 -3.33
N PRO A 140 -16.79 1.66 -3.81
CA PRO A 140 -18.20 1.86 -3.48
C PRO A 140 -19.14 0.77 -4.03
N ASN A 141 -18.63 -0.14 -4.88
CA ASN A 141 -19.31 -1.36 -5.29
C ASN A 141 -18.47 -2.59 -4.90
N PRO A 142 -18.68 -3.18 -3.71
CA PRO A 142 -18.25 -4.55 -3.50
C PRO A 142 -19.12 -5.41 -4.43
N MET A 143 -18.52 -6.07 -5.42
CA MET A 143 -19.27 -7.08 -6.17
C MET A 143 -19.76 -8.13 -5.17
N ILE A 144 -21.09 -8.23 -5.08
CA ILE A 144 -21.83 -9.30 -4.41
C ILE A 144 -21.68 -10.58 -5.23
#